data_AF-A0A7L0JCB5-F1
#
_entry.id   AF-A0A7L0JCB5-F1
#
_cell.length_a   1.000
_cell.length_b   1.000
_cell.length_c   1.000
_cell.angle_alpha   90.00
_cell.angle_beta   90.00
_cell.angle_gamma   90.00
#
_symmetry.space_group_name_H-M   'P 1'
#
loop_
_entity.id
_entity.type
_entity.pdbx_description
1 polymer ?
#
loop_
_entity_poly.entity_id
_entity_poly.type
_entity_poly.pdbx_seq_one_letter_code
_entity_poly.pdbx_strand_id
1 'polypeptide(L)'
;MRLLSAVLVALSLFLTSVRGNQTSRTCIFQTLSDSDRAFCKGDLEVIYPDVGDVSCSYVPKCHGYRRRISREWGSPHVRYAWAEKNKKYVLVMVDPDAPNRANPRHRYWRHWVVTDILGADLRIGKVKGHVLSGYVRPSPPPHSGYHRYQLRLYAQPAHEHISLSPEEDASLGSWDLKSFVEDFGLGYPLAKTQFLTKYYED
;
A
#
# COMPACT_ATOMS: atom_id res chain seq x y z
N MET A 1 -43.65 72.73 20.37
CA MET A 1 -42.53 72.16 21.16
C MET A 1 -42.94 70.79 21.69
N ARG A 2 -42.02 69.82 21.64
CA ARG A 2 -42.13 68.40 22.08
C ARG A 2 -42.74 67.47 21.02
N LEU A 3 -41.95 66.90 20.10
CA LEU A 3 -41.04 65.71 20.20
C LEU A 3 -41.76 64.43 20.65
N LEU A 4 -41.41 63.33 19.93
CA LEU A 4 -41.46 61.90 20.24
C LEU A 4 -42.23 61.13 19.14
N SER A 5 -41.80 60.02 18.54
CA SER A 5 -40.51 59.32 18.41
C SER A 5 -40.77 58.26 17.34
N ALA A 6 -39.98 58.24 16.27
CA ALA A 6 -40.03 57.16 15.28
C ALA A 6 -39.36 55.91 15.87
N VAL A 7 -40.11 54.83 16.10
CA VAL A 7 -39.56 53.54 16.50
C VAL A 7 -39.24 52.74 15.24
N LEU A 8 -38.00 52.84 14.78
CA LEU A 8 -37.42 51.93 13.78
C LEU A 8 -37.09 50.61 14.48
N VAL A 9 -37.92 49.60 14.26
CA VAL A 9 -37.58 48.23 14.64
C VAL A 9 -36.64 47.66 13.58
N ALA A 10 -35.33 47.84 13.80
CA ALA A 10 -34.32 47.12 13.03
C ALA A 10 -34.27 45.66 13.54
N LEU A 11 -34.94 44.75 12.85
CA LEU A 11 -34.70 43.31 13.03
C LEU A 11 -33.28 43.01 12.51
N SER A 12 -32.31 42.98 13.43
CA SER A 12 -30.98 42.47 13.15
C SER A 12 -31.06 40.95 12.95
N LEU A 13 -31.09 40.51 11.70
CA LEU A 13 -30.80 39.14 11.30
C LEU A 13 -29.34 38.85 11.68
N PHE A 14 -29.14 38.20 12.82
CA PHE A 14 -27.86 37.58 13.15
C PHE A 14 -27.66 36.41 12.18
N LEU A 15 -26.98 36.68 11.05
CA LEU A 15 -26.28 35.66 10.31
C LEU A 15 -25.15 35.17 11.22
N THR A 16 -25.41 34.10 11.97
CA THR A 16 -24.34 33.35 12.59
C THR A 16 -23.46 32.84 11.46
N SER A 17 -22.27 33.43 11.32
CA SER A 17 -21.25 32.86 10.46
C SER A 17 -20.91 31.49 11.05
N VAL A 18 -21.53 30.44 10.52
CA VAL A 18 -21.05 29.07 10.69
C VAL A 18 -19.70 29.05 10.01
N ARG A 19 -18.65 29.36 10.77
CA ARG A 19 -17.27 29.09 10.39
C ARG A 19 -17.07 27.59 10.56
N GLY A 20 -17.75 26.83 9.69
CA GLY A 20 -17.45 25.44 9.47
C GLY A 20 -16.02 25.40 8.98
N ASN A 21 -15.10 25.02 9.86
CA ASN A 21 -13.76 24.65 9.48
C ASN A 21 -13.91 23.45 8.54
N GLN A 22 -13.96 23.70 7.24
CA GLN A 22 -13.97 22.66 6.23
C GLN A 22 -12.60 21.99 6.27
N THR A 23 -12.43 21.04 7.18
CA THR A 23 -11.46 19.97 6.98
C THR A 23 -11.80 19.37 5.63
N SER A 24 -10.91 19.57 4.65
CA SER A 24 -11.07 19.09 3.28
C SER A 24 -11.66 17.68 3.29
N ARG A 25 -12.87 17.53 2.73
CA ARG A 25 -13.51 16.21 2.53
C ARG A 25 -12.73 15.34 1.53
N THR A 26 -11.74 15.92 0.86
CA THR A 26 -10.95 15.28 -0.19
C THR A 26 -9.58 14.94 0.37
N CYS A 27 -9.24 13.65 0.36
CA CYS A 27 -7.88 13.19 0.59
C CYS A 27 -6.98 13.58 -0.59
N ILE A 28 -5.84 14.21 -0.29
CA ILE A 28 -4.83 14.53 -1.30
C ILE A 28 -3.90 13.31 -1.43
N PHE A 29 -3.98 12.63 -2.57
CA PHE A 29 -3.01 11.61 -2.96
C PHE A 29 -1.77 12.31 -3.51
N GLN A 30 -0.65 12.14 -2.81
CA GLN A 30 0.62 12.63 -3.29
C GLN A 30 1.26 11.59 -4.19
N THR A 31 1.70 12.03 -5.37
CA THR A 31 2.53 11.22 -6.25
C THR A 31 3.90 10.99 -5.63
N LEU A 32 4.49 9.84 -5.89
CA LEU A 32 5.86 9.56 -5.47
C LEU A 32 6.86 10.51 -6.14
N SER A 33 8.00 10.72 -5.46
CA SER A 33 9.18 11.35 -6.06
C SER A 33 9.61 10.59 -7.32
N ASP A 34 10.34 11.25 -8.23
CA ASP A 34 10.77 10.60 -9.47
C ASP A 34 11.58 9.33 -9.24
N SER A 35 12.43 9.32 -8.21
CA SER A 35 13.25 8.16 -7.85
C SER A 35 12.42 6.99 -7.33
N ASP A 36 11.39 7.24 -6.51
CA ASP A 36 10.50 6.20 -6.03
C ASP A 36 9.51 5.77 -7.13
N ARG A 37 9.02 6.69 -7.96
CA ARG A 37 8.15 6.37 -9.09
C ARG A 37 8.83 5.49 -10.13
N ALA A 38 10.14 5.61 -10.31
CA ALA A 38 10.91 4.79 -11.25
C ALA A 38 10.83 3.28 -10.97
N PHE A 39 10.51 2.88 -9.74
CA PHE A 39 10.27 1.48 -9.40
C PHE A 39 8.99 0.93 -10.04
N CYS A 40 7.95 1.74 -10.17
CA CYS A 40 6.63 1.30 -10.63
C CYS A 40 6.65 1.03 -12.15
N LYS A 41 6.27 -0.19 -12.55
CA LYS A 41 6.23 -0.66 -13.95
C LYS A 41 5.11 -1.69 -14.11
N GLY A 42 4.40 -1.64 -15.24
CA GLY A 42 3.47 -2.71 -15.63
C GLY A 42 2.10 -2.69 -14.93
N ASP A 43 1.65 -1.54 -14.42
CA ASP A 43 0.26 -1.31 -13.96
C ASP A 43 -0.29 -2.38 -12.99
N LEU A 44 0.53 -2.75 -12.00
CA LEU A 44 0.09 -3.58 -10.87
C LEU A 44 -0.65 -2.69 -9.87
N GLU A 45 -1.93 -2.96 -9.65
CA GLU A 45 -2.76 -2.19 -8.73
C GLU A 45 -2.81 -2.85 -7.35
N VAL A 46 -2.90 -2.01 -6.31
CA VAL A 46 -2.95 -2.46 -4.90
C VAL A 46 -4.10 -1.73 -4.22
N ILE A 47 -5.19 -2.44 -3.99
CA ILE A 47 -6.45 -1.84 -3.60
C ILE A 47 -6.79 -2.26 -2.18
N TYR A 48 -6.75 -1.28 -1.27
CA TYR A 48 -7.27 -1.45 0.10
C TYR A 48 -8.72 -0.95 0.18
N PRO A 49 -9.51 -1.45 1.16
CA PRO A 49 -10.85 -0.92 1.42
C PRO A 49 -10.83 0.59 1.64
N ASP A 50 -11.87 1.32 1.21
CA ASP A 50 -12.11 2.76 1.40
C ASP A 50 -11.07 3.76 0.84
N VAL A 51 -9.79 3.41 0.76
CA VAL A 51 -8.73 4.25 0.16
C VAL A 51 -8.61 4.02 -1.34
N GLY A 52 -8.97 2.83 -1.82
CA GLY A 52 -8.86 2.47 -3.23
C GLY A 52 -7.43 2.04 -3.61
N ASP A 53 -7.06 2.30 -4.86
CA ASP A 53 -5.74 1.94 -5.38
C ASP A 53 -4.66 2.85 -4.80
N VAL A 54 -3.74 2.26 -4.04
CA VAL A 54 -2.56 2.93 -3.48
C VAL A 54 -1.31 2.70 -4.32
N SER A 55 -1.41 2.01 -5.46
CA SER A 55 -0.29 1.75 -6.34
C SER A 55 0.46 3.04 -6.70
N CYS A 56 1.79 2.97 -6.64
CA CYS A 56 2.70 4.08 -6.94
C CYS A 56 2.36 5.43 -6.26
N SER A 57 1.98 5.40 -4.97
CA SER A 57 1.55 6.59 -4.24
C SER A 57 2.01 6.63 -2.78
N TYR A 58 1.93 7.81 -2.16
CA TYR A 58 1.95 7.91 -0.70
C TYR A 58 0.55 7.61 -0.14
N VAL A 59 0.48 6.75 0.88
CA VAL A 59 -0.75 6.54 1.63
C VAL A 59 -1.11 7.84 2.37
N PRO A 60 -2.31 8.41 2.11
CA PRO A 60 -2.69 9.67 2.72
C PRO A 60 -2.92 9.55 4.23
N LYS A 61 -2.69 10.63 4.99
CA LYS A 61 -2.93 10.67 6.45
C LYS A 61 -4.42 10.80 6.81
N CYS A 62 -5.22 11.40 5.93
CA CYS A 62 -6.65 11.63 6.14
C CYS A 62 -7.44 10.32 6.26
N HIS A 63 -8.63 10.42 6.85
CA HIS A 63 -9.55 9.30 7.14
C HIS A 63 -8.94 8.11 7.90
N GLY A 64 -7.78 8.32 8.52
CA GLY A 64 -7.07 7.30 9.30
C GLY A 64 -6.47 6.18 8.46
N TYR A 65 -6.32 6.33 7.14
CA TYR A 65 -5.91 5.23 6.25
C TYR A 65 -4.60 4.55 6.65
N ARG A 66 -3.60 5.31 7.09
CA ARG A 66 -2.34 4.73 7.62
C ARG A 66 -2.60 3.81 8.81
N ARG A 67 -3.42 4.25 9.76
CA ARG A 67 -3.80 3.45 10.93
C ARG A 67 -4.56 2.20 10.51
N ARG A 68 -5.51 2.33 9.57
CA ARG A 68 -6.31 1.20 9.08
C ARG A 68 -5.46 0.16 8.37
N ILE A 69 -4.54 0.56 7.50
CA ILE A 69 -3.55 -0.34 6.87
C ILE A 69 -2.72 -1.06 7.95
N SER A 70 -2.27 -0.34 8.98
CA SER A 70 -1.40 -0.92 10.02
C SER A 70 -2.11 -1.77 11.06
N ARG A 71 -3.41 -1.55 11.30
CA ARG A 71 -4.12 -2.13 12.47
C ARG A 71 -5.39 -2.90 12.14
N GLU A 72 -6.02 -2.63 11.01
CA GLU A 72 -7.39 -3.10 10.73
C GLU A 72 -7.41 -3.98 9.47
N TRP A 73 -7.09 -3.39 8.31
CA TRP A 73 -7.25 -4.05 7.02
C TRP A 73 -6.31 -5.23 6.83
N GLY A 74 -6.84 -6.31 6.24
CA GLY A 74 -6.09 -7.49 5.84
C GLY A 74 -5.28 -7.25 4.57
N SER A 75 -4.97 -8.33 3.85
CA SER A 75 -4.29 -8.22 2.56
C SER A 75 -5.11 -7.39 1.57
N PRO A 76 -4.46 -6.56 0.74
CA PRO A 76 -5.14 -5.81 -0.31
C PRO A 76 -5.59 -6.74 -1.44
N HIS A 77 -6.52 -6.26 -2.26
CA HIS A 77 -6.69 -6.82 -3.59
C HIS A 77 -5.50 -6.38 -4.44
N VAL A 78 -4.91 -7.31 -5.19
CA VAL A 78 -3.81 -7.01 -6.12
C VAL A 78 -4.26 -7.38 -7.51
N ARG A 79 -4.43 -6.38 -8.37
CA ARG A 79 -5.00 -6.56 -9.71
C ARG A 79 -3.95 -6.37 -10.78
N TYR A 80 -3.84 -7.35 -11.66
CA TYR A 80 -3.05 -7.26 -12.88
C TYR A 80 -3.93 -7.61 -14.08
N ALA A 81 -4.43 -6.59 -14.78
CA ALA A 81 -5.39 -6.76 -15.86
C ALA A 81 -4.85 -7.57 -17.05
N TRP A 82 -3.53 -7.54 -17.22
CA TRP A 82 -2.79 -8.16 -18.32
C TRP A 82 -2.43 -9.63 -18.06
N ALA A 83 -2.84 -10.21 -16.92
CA ALA A 83 -2.56 -11.62 -16.64
C ALA A 83 -3.22 -12.55 -17.66
N GLU A 84 -2.47 -13.56 -18.10
CA GLU A 84 -2.96 -14.68 -18.89
C GLU A 84 -3.72 -15.63 -17.97
N LYS A 85 -5.00 -15.87 -18.27
CA LYS A 85 -5.94 -16.49 -17.32
C LYS A 85 -5.53 -17.90 -16.87
N ASN A 86 -4.85 -18.65 -17.73
CA ASN A 86 -4.43 -20.04 -17.52
C ASN A 86 -2.99 -20.17 -17.01
N LYS A 87 -2.27 -19.06 -16.81
CA LYS A 87 -0.91 -19.07 -16.24
C LYS A 87 -0.94 -18.84 -14.73
N LYS A 88 0.13 -19.28 -14.08
CA LYS A 88 0.37 -19.09 -12.65
C LYS A 88 1.37 -17.96 -12.42
N TYR A 89 1.22 -17.30 -11.28
CA TYR A 89 2.01 -16.13 -10.90
C TYR A 89 2.50 -16.25 -9.45
N VAL A 90 3.61 -15.56 -9.19
CA VAL A 90 4.16 -15.38 -7.84
C VAL A 90 4.06 -13.91 -7.48
N LEU A 91 3.44 -13.62 -6.33
CA LEU A 91 3.40 -12.28 -5.74
C LEU A 91 4.34 -12.23 -4.55
N VAL A 92 5.22 -11.24 -4.53
CA VAL A 92 6.10 -10.93 -3.41
C VAL A 92 5.83 -9.51 -2.94
N MET A 93 5.66 -9.32 -1.63
CA MET A 93 5.61 -8.03 -0.95
C MET A 93 6.76 -7.94 0.06
N VAL A 94 7.57 -6.88 -0.05
CA VAL A 94 8.73 -6.64 0.83
C VAL A 94 8.86 -5.17 1.22
N ASP A 95 9.47 -4.94 2.39
CA ASP A 95 9.94 -3.63 2.84
C ASP A 95 11.48 -3.57 2.74
N PRO A 96 12.05 -2.76 1.81
CA PRO A 96 13.49 -2.57 1.65
C PRO A 96 14.09 -1.58 2.67
N ASP A 97 13.26 -0.97 3.50
CA ASP A 97 13.59 0.13 4.38
C ASP A 97 13.60 -0.30 5.85
N ALA A 98 13.40 -1.58 6.19
CA ALA A 98 13.41 -2.02 7.59
C ALA A 98 14.82 -1.91 8.24
N PRO A 99 14.96 -1.33 9.45
CA PRO A 99 13.92 -0.70 10.29
C PRO A 99 13.67 0.79 9.97
N ASN A 100 14.55 1.44 9.22
CA ASN A 100 14.30 2.75 8.60
C ASN A 100 15.12 2.90 7.31
N ARG A 101 14.64 3.75 6.40
CA ARG A 101 15.24 3.94 5.06
C ARG A 101 16.70 4.43 5.09
N ALA A 102 17.10 5.15 6.14
CA ALA A 102 18.45 5.69 6.27
C ALA A 102 19.48 4.63 6.69
N ASN A 103 19.09 3.65 7.52
CA ASN A 103 19.92 2.53 7.93
C ASN A 103 19.14 1.19 7.87
N PRO A 104 18.91 0.65 6.66
CA PRO A 104 17.99 -0.46 6.43
C PRO A 104 18.65 -1.83 6.64
N ARG A 105 19.13 -2.09 7.87
CA ARG A 105 19.88 -3.30 8.23
C ARG A 105 19.11 -4.62 8.13
N HIS A 106 17.78 -4.58 7.99
CA HIS A 106 16.92 -5.75 7.82
C HIS A 106 16.33 -5.86 6.42
N ARG A 107 16.90 -5.13 5.45
CA ARG A 107 16.53 -5.25 4.03
C ARG A 107 16.81 -6.66 3.52
N TYR A 108 15.90 -7.33 2.81
CA TYR A 108 14.48 -7.02 2.64
C TYR A 108 13.67 -7.65 3.77
N TRP A 109 12.65 -6.96 4.28
CA TRP A 109 11.70 -7.55 5.22
C TRP A 109 10.50 -8.12 4.46
N ARG A 110 10.26 -9.42 4.59
CA ARG A 110 9.20 -10.15 3.89
C ARG A 110 7.84 -9.90 4.54
N HIS A 111 6.89 -9.41 3.74
CA HIS A 111 5.53 -9.09 4.18
C HIS A 111 4.48 -10.04 3.63
N TRP A 112 4.69 -10.58 2.42
CA TRP A 112 3.73 -11.50 1.79
C TRP A 112 4.40 -12.25 0.65
N VAL A 113 4.25 -13.57 0.58
CA VAL A 113 4.66 -14.37 -0.58
C VAL A 113 3.56 -15.38 -0.87
N VAL A 114 3.02 -15.31 -2.09
CA VAL A 114 1.99 -16.22 -2.58
C VAL A 114 2.39 -16.72 -3.96
N THR A 115 2.40 -18.03 -4.11
CA THR A 115 2.69 -18.74 -5.35
C THR A 115 1.41 -19.37 -5.89
N ASP A 116 1.46 -20.01 -7.06
CA ASP A 116 0.35 -20.69 -7.70
C ASP A 116 -0.89 -19.80 -7.91
N ILE A 117 -0.71 -18.48 -8.02
CA ILE A 117 -1.82 -17.56 -8.25
C ILE A 117 -2.30 -17.73 -9.68
N LEU A 118 -3.55 -18.15 -9.87
CA LEU A 118 -4.12 -18.26 -11.21
C LEU A 118 -4.36 -16.86 -11.81
N GLY A 119 -3.94 -16.64 -13.04
CA GLY A 119 -4.11 -15.34 -13.71
C GLY A 119 -5.58 -14.89 -13.79
N ALA A 120 -6.53 -15.82 -13.86
CA ALA A 120 -7.96 -15.49 -13.83
C ALA A 120 -8.38 -14.79 -12.53
N ASP A 121 -7.86 -15.22 -11.38
CA ASP A 121 -8.10 -14.59 -10.07
C ASP A 121 -7.38 -13.24 -9.97
N LEU A 122 -6.14 -13.19 -10.45
CA LEU A 122 -5.32 -11.97 -10.41
C LEU A 122 -5.92 -10.83 -11.23
N ARG A 123 -6.58 -11.13 -12.36
CA ARG A 123 -7.29 -10.12 -13.18
C ARG A 123 -8.43 -9.43 -12.45
N ILE A 124 -9.03 -10.10 -11.46
CA ILE A 124 -10.13 -9.56 -10.66
C ILE A 124 -9.66 -9.15 -9.25
N GLY A 125 -8.35 -9.02 -9.04
CA GLY A 125 -7.79 -8.53 -7.78
C GLY A 125 -7.65 -9.60 -6.68
N LYS A 126 -7.97 -10.86 -6.96
CA LYS A 126 -7.92 -11.92 -5.95
C LYS A 126 -6.55 -12.59 -5.94
N VAL A 127 -5.87 -12.52 -4.81
CA VAL A 127 -4.60 -13.23 -4.59
C VAL A 127 -4.92 -14.55 -3.89
N LYS A 128 -5.21 -15.58 -4.70
CA LYS A 128 -5.49 -16.94 -4.24
C LYS A 128 -4.44 -17.87 -4.80
N GLY A 129 -3.80 -18.65 -3.94
CA GLY A 129 -2.72 -19.55 -4.31
C GLY A 129 -2.12 -20.20 -3.07
N HIS A 130 -0.93 -20.76 -3.21
CA HIS A 130 -0.19 -21.33 -2.10
C HIS A 130 0.55 -20.22 -1.32
N VAL A 131 0.29 -20.10 -0.03
CA VAL A 131 0.83 -19.02 0.80
C VAL A 131 2.10 -19.51 1.48
N LEU A 132 3.25 -19.03 1.01
CA LEU A 132 4.56 -19.31 1.63
C LEU A 132 4.84 -18.38 2.81
N SER A 133 4.43 -17.12 2.70
CA SER A 133 4.49 -16.18 3.82
C SER A 133 3.20 -15.41 3.88
N GLY A 134 2.47 -15.56 4.99
CA GLY A 134 1.20 -14.87 5.22
C GLY A 134 1.36 -13.36 5.21
N TYR A 135 0.29 -12.64 4.83
CA TYR A 135 0.32 -11.19 4.78
C TYR A 135 0.52 -10.59 6.19
N VAL A 136 1.60 -9.83 6.34
CA VAL A 136 1.90 -9.02 7.52
C VAL A 136 1.65 -7.55 7.17
N ARG A 137 0.83 -6.88 7.98
CA ARG A 137 0.46 -5.48 7.76
C ARG A 137 1.70 -4.55 7.78
N PRO A 138 1.72 -3.52 6.91
CA PRO A 138 2.64 -2.40 7.05
C PRO A 138 2.61 -1.81 8.46
N SER A 139 3.73 -1.86 9.16
CA SER A 139 3.87 -1.34 10.53
C SER A 139 5.21 -0.62 10.73
N PRO A 140 5.46 0.49 10.01
CA PRO A 140 6.68 1.27 10.17
C PRO A 140 6.84 1.70 11.64
N PRO A 141 8.05 1.57 12.23
CA PRO A 141 8.29 2.06 13.58
C PRO A 141 8.04 3.58 13.72
N PRO A 142 7.69 4.08 14.92
CA PRO A 142 7.60 5.52 15.17
C PRO A 142 8.90 6.23 14.77
N HIS A 143 8.75 7.37 14.10
CA HIS A 143 9.87 8.23 13.70
C HIS A 143 10.88 7.59 12.73
N SER A 144 10.54 6.47 12.08
CA SER A 144 11.39 5.83 11.05
C SER A 144 11.25 6.46 9.66
N GLY A 145 10.27 7.36 9.49
CA GLY A 145 9.94 7.99 8.21
C GLY A 145 9.06 7.11 7.31
N TYR A 146 9.01 7.43 6.02
CA TYR A 146 8.29 6.62 5.05
C TYR A 146 9.06 5.36 4.68
N HIS A 147 8.38 4.23 4.76
CA HIS A 147 8.82 2.94 4.26
C HIS A 147 8.14 2.64 2.94
N ARG A 148 8.88 2.01 2.03
CA ARG A 148 8.38 1.52 0.76
C ARG A 148 7.86 0.10 0.93
N TYR A 149 6.62 -0.15 0.54
CA TYR A 149 6.08 -1.50 0.47
C TYR A 149 6.05 -1.91 -1.00
N GLN A 150 7.06 -2.67 -1.40
CA GLN A 150 7.26 -3.07 -2.79
C GLN A 150 6.53 -4.37 -3.08
N LEU A 151 5.64 -4.34 -4.07
CA LEU A 151 5.02 -5.53 -4.63
C LEU A 151 5.66 -5.84 -5.98
N ARG A 152 6.02 -7.11 -6.17
CA ARG A 152 6.61 -7.65 -7.40
C ARG A 152 5.81 -8.86 -7.83
N LEU A 153 5.44 -8.88 -9.10
CA LEU A 153 4.69 -9.96 -9.71
C LEU A 153 5.56 -10.66 -10.75
N TYR A 154 5.74 -11.96 -10.61
CA TYR A 154 6.52 -12.80 -11.52
C TYR A 154 5.61 -13.81 -12.22
N ALA A 155 5.99 -14.20 -13.44
CA ALA A 155 5.47 -15.44 -14.02
C ALA A 155 6.03 -16.61 -13.21
N GLN A 156 5.21 -17.59 -12.87
CA GLN A 156 5.70 -18.81 -12.26
C GLN A 156 6.17 -19.78 -13.35
N PRO A 157 7.41 -20.29 -13.31
CA PRO A 157 7.86 -21.33 -14.22
C PRO A 157 6.98 -22.58 -14.11
N ALA A 158 6.77 -23.26 -15.24
CA ALA A 158 6.02 -24.50 -15.25
C ALA A 158 6.80 -25.58 -14.49
N HIS A 159 6.10 -26.39 -13.69
CA HIS A 159 6.64 -27.53 -12.93
C HIS A 159 7.61 -27.18 -11.79
N GLU A 160 7.80 -25.91 -11.45
CA GLU A 160 8.62 -25.51 -10.30
C GLU A 160 7.80 -25.56 -9.00
N HIS A 161 8.32 -26.27 -8.00
CA HIS A 161 7.75 -26.30 -6.66
C HIS A 161 8.44 -25.25 -5.79
N ILE A 162 7.90 -24.03 -5.84
CA ILE A 162 8.44 -22.91 -5.08
C ILE A 162 8.12 -23.10 -3.60
N SER A 163 9.15 -23.06 -2.77
CA SER A 163 9.07 -23.14 -1.31
C SER A 163 10.04 -22.16 -0.66
N LEU A 164 9.89 -21.95 0.64
CA LEU A 164 10.92 -21.29 1.45
C LEU A 164 11.84 -22.34 2.06
N SER A 165 13.11 -22.00 2.26
CA SER A 165 14.02 -22.79 3.07
C SER A 165 13.63 -22.72 4.56
N PRO A 166 14.08 -23.66 5.41
CA PRO A 166 13.86 -23.57 6.86
C PRO A 166 14.37 -22.26 7.48
N GLU A 167 15.49 -21.74 6.99
CA GLU A 167 16.07 -20.46 7.43
C GLU A 167 15.20 -19.28 7.01
N GLU A 168 14.68 -19.32 5.78
CA GLU A 168 13.74 -18.31 5.30
C GLU A 168 12.44 -18.35 6.11
N ASP A 169 11.89 -19.53 6.40
CA ASP A 169 10.69 -19.67 7.23
C ASP A 169 10.89 -19.17 8.66
N ALA A 170 12.09 -19.33 9.22
CA ALA A 170 12.42 -18.88 10.57
C ALA A 170 12.58 -17.35 10.68
N SER A 171 12.86 -16.62 9.59
CA SER A 171 13.10 -15.17 9.61
C SER A 171 12.44 -14.42 8.45
N LEU A 172 11.71 -13.35 8.80
CA LEU A 172 11.15 -12.41 7.82
C LEU A 172 12.17 -11.36 7.35
N GLY A 173 13.13 -11.00 8.20
CA GLY A 173 14.08 -9.91 7.95
C GLY A 173 15.35 -10.38 7.28
N SER A 174 16.06 -9.44 6.64
CA SER A 174 17.32 -9.72 5.93
C SER A 174 17.18 -10.79 4.86
N TRP A 175 15.99 -10.90 4.26
CA TRP A 175 15.69 -11.92 3.28
C TRP A 175 16.42 -11.65 1.96
N ASP A 176 17.10 -12.68 1.44
CA ASP A 176 17.77 -12.63 0.16
C ASP A 176 16.78 -12.88 -0.98
N LEU A 177 16.00 -11.84 -1.28
CA LEU A 177 15.05 -11.84 -2.40
C LEU A 177 15.74 -12.13 -3.76
N LYS A 178 17.03 -11.79 -3.91
CA LYS A 178 17.73 -12.05 -5.18
C LYS A 178 17.95 -13.54 -5.34
N SER A 179 18.49 -14.20 -4.33
CA SER A 179 18.71 -15.65 -4.34
C SER A 179 17.39 -16.40 -4.53
N PHE A 180 16.31 -16.03 -3.82
CA PHE A 180 14.98 -16.62 -4.05
C PHE A 180 14.51 -16.52 -5.51
N VAL A 181 14.72 -15.38 -6.17
CA VAL A 181 14.36 -15.19 -7.58
C VAL A 181 15.22 -16.05 -8.51
N GLU A 182 16.50 -16.21 -8.18
CA GLU A 182 17.47 -16.99 -8.96
C GLU A 182 17.24 -18.50 -8.79
N ASP A 183 17.07 -18.97 -7.56
CA ASP A 183 16.87 -20.39 -7.22
C ASP A 183 15.65 -20.98 -7.91
N PHE A 184 14.56 -20.22 -8.01
CA PHE A 184 13.32 -20.64 -8.67
C PHE A 184 13.18 -20.13 -10.10
N GLY A 185 14.22 -19.53 -10.68
CA GLY A 185 14.22 -19.10 -12.08
C GLY A 185 13.08 -18.13 -12.45
N LEU A 186 12.66 -17.26 -11.51
CA LEU A 186 11.51 -16.36 -11.71
C LEU A 186 11.78 -15.25 -12.74
N GLY A 187 13.06 -14.98 -13.02
CA GLY A 187 13.48 -13.95 -13.96
C GLY A 187 13.10 -12.54 -13.51
N TYR A 188 12.73 -11.69 -14.47
CA TYR A 188 12.33 -10.31 -14.19
C TYR A 188 10.84 -10.22 -13.83
N PRO A 189 10.45 -9.32 -12.91
CA PRO A 189 9.05 -9.12 -12.60
C PRO A 189 8.31 -8.57 -13.81
N LEU A 190 7.15 -9.17 -14.13
CA LEU A 190 6.24 -8.72 -15.19
C LEU A 190 5.65 -7.35 -14.84
N ALA A 191 5.35 -7.15 -13.57
CA ALA A 191 4.87 -5.89 -13.03
C ALA A 191 5.40 -5.70 -11.62
N LYS A 192 5.58 -4.43 -11.24
CA LYS A 192 6.02 -4.04 -9.91
C LYS A 192 5.46 -2.68 -9.56
N THR A 193 5.07 -2.51 -8.32
CA THR A 193 4.57 -1.24 -7.79
C THR A 193 5.01 -1.10 -6.35
N GLN A 194 4.89 0.11 -5.81
CA GLN A 194 5.08 0.32 -4.39
C GLN A 194 4.14 1.40 -3.88
N PHE A 195 3.78 1.32 -2.62
CA PHE A 195 3.18 2.43 -1.90
C PHE A 195 4.06 2.79 -0.71
N LEU A 196 4.01 4.06 -0.30
CA LEU A 196 4.77 4.55 0.84
C LEU A 196 3.82 4.88 1.98
N THR A 197 4.09 4.33 3.16
CA THR A 197 3.42 4.73 4.40
C THR A 197 4.46 4.91 5.50
N LYS A 198 4.05 5.58 6.58
CA LYS A 198 4.86 5.78 7.79
C LYS A 198 4.00 5.46 9.01
N TYR A 199 4.60 5.51 10.19
CA TYR A 199 3.86 5.35 11.44
C TYR A 199 2.65 6.30 11.46
N TYR A 200 1.48 5.79 11.85
CA TYR A 200 0.22 6.49 11.60
C TYR A 200 0.02 7.74 12.47
N GLU A 201 0.80 7.87 13.56
CA GLU A 201 0.76 9.05 14.45
C GLU A 201 1.77 10.13 14.02
N ASP A 202 2.79 9.78 13.23
CA ASP A 202 3.73 10.74 12.62
C ASP A 202 3.06 11.63 11.55
#